data_AF-A0A951JJI3-F1
#
_entry.id   AF-A0A951JJI3-F1
#
_cell.length_a   1.000
_cell.length_b   1.000
_cell.length_c   1.000
_cell.angle_alpha   90.00
_cell.angle_beta   90.00
_cell.angle_gamma   90.00
#
_symmetry.space_group_name_H-M   'P 1'
#
loop_
_entity.id
_entity.type
_entity.pdbx_description
1 polymer ?
#
loop_
_entity_poly.entity_id
_entity_poly.type
_entity_poly.pdbx_seq_one_letter_code
_entity_poly.pdbx_strand_id
1 'polypeptide(L)' 'MRHVVEVLFDSGSVLELRRDFAPGMVTALARIQGRAVGVLANDPSHLGGAIDADGADAAA' A
#
# COMPACT_ATOMS: atom_id res chain seq x y z
N MET A 1 -8.26 -2.35 -1.43
CA MET A 1 -7.00 -2.45 -2.19
C MET A 1 -6.07 -3.58 -1.74
N ARG A 2 -5.91 -3.82 -0.44
CA ARG A 2 -4.92 -4.75 0.14
C ARG A 2 -4.92 -6.17 -0.45
N HIS A 3 -6.08 -6.73 -0.79
CA HIS A 3 -6.13 -8.04 -1.45
C HIS A 3 -5.43 -8.04 -2.81
N VAL A 4 -5.53 -6.96 -3.58
CA VAL A 4 -4.83 -6.82 -4.87
C VAL A 4 -3.32 -6.78 -4.67
N VAL A 5 -2.85 -6.05 -3.65
CA VAL A 5 -1.44 -6.00 -3.26
C VAL A 5 -0.94 -7.40 -2.93
N GLU A 6 -1.63 -8.14 -2.06
CA GLU A 6 -1.25 -9.53 -1.68
C GLU A 6 -1.18 -10.50 -2.87
N VAL A 7 -2.04 -10.33 -3.89
CA VAL A 7 -2.05 -11.19 -5.09
C VAL A 7 -0.96 -10.81 -6.10
N LEU A 8 -0.54 -9.53 -6.13
CA LEU A 8 0.40 -9.02 -7.13
C LEU A 8 1.86 -9.37 -6.80
N PHE A 9 2.22 -9.40 -5.51
CA PHE A 9 3.58 -9.62 -5.05
C PHE A 9 3.86 -11.08 -4.69
N ASP A 10 5.14 -11.42 -4.53
CA ASP A 10 5.56 -12.76 -4.13
C ASP A 10 4.85 -13.16 -2.82
N SER A 11 4.33 -14.39 -2.73
CA SER A 11 3.50 -14.84 -1.61
C SER A 11 4.18 -14.65 -0.25
N GLY A 12 3.47 -14.00 0.68
CA GLY A 12 3.98 -13.72 2.03
C GLY A 12 5.08 -12.66 2.11
N SER A 13 5.36 -11.95 1.02
CA SER A 13 6.40 -10.91 1.00
C SER A 13 5.91 -9.51 1.39
N VAL A 14 4.59 -9.28 1.37
CA VAL A 14 3.99 -7.97 1.64
C VAL A 14 4.09 -7.65 3.13
N LEU A 15 4.71 -6.50 3.42
CA LEU A 15 4.79 -5.90 4.76
C LEU A 15 4.19 -4.49 4.70
N GLU A 16 2.92 -4.37 5.09
CA GLU A 16 2.23 -3.08 5.17
C GLU A 16 2.80 -2.22 6.32
N LEU A 17 3.06 -0.95 6.03
CA LEU A 17 3.59 0.02 6.98
C LEU A 17 2.48 0.96 7.43
N ARG A 18 2.45 1.29 8.74
CA ARG A 18 1.56 2.32 9.31
C ARG A 18 0.09 2.20 8.87
N ARG A 19 -0.46 0.96 8.81
CA ARG A 19 -1.81 0.65 8.30
C ARG A 19 -2.92 1.62 8.76
N ASP A 20 -2.84 2.08 10.01
CA ASP A 20 -3.90 2.88 10.63
C ASP A 20 -3.72 4.41 10.47
N PHE A 21 -2.56 4.89 9.98
CA PHE A 21 -2.24 6.33 9.94
C PHE A 21 -2.81 7.06 8.71
N ALA A 22 -3.03 6.37 7.59
CA ALA A 22 -3.63 6.95 6.39
C ALA A 22 -4.36 5.83 5.60
N PRO A 23 -5.59 5.45 5.99
CA PRO A 23 -6.21 4.20 5.53
C PRO A 23 -6.48 4.17 4.02
N GLY A 24 -6.52 5.33 3.35
CA GLY A 24 -6.64 5.47 1.90
C GLY A 24 -5.32 5.38 1.12
N MET A 25 -4.17 5.36 1.79
CA MET A 25 -2.85 5.17 1.18
C MET A 25 -2.19 3.92 1.76
N VAL A 26 -2.16 2.84 0.98
CA VAL A 26 -1.40 1.64 1.32
C VAL A 26 0.07 1.89 1.01
N THR A 27 0.91 1.84 2.05
CA THR A 27 2.37 1.82 1.92
C THR A 27 2.90 0.48 2.38
N ALA A 28 3.78 -0.15 1.60
CA ALA A 28 4.33 -1.46 1.94
C ALA A 28 5.71 -1.70 1.35
N LEU A 29 6.43 -2.65 1.93
CA LEU A 29 7.56 -3.32 1.29
C LEU A 29 7.11 -4.69 0.78
N ALA A 30 7.60 -5.10 -0.39
CA ALA A 30 7.25 -6.39 -0.98
C ALA A 30 8.38 -6.93 -1.86
N ARG A 31 8.16 -8.10 -2.50
CA ARG A 31 9.07 -8.66 -3.51
C ARG A 31 8.36 -9.01 -4.81
N ILE A 32 9.09 -8.88 -5.92
CA ILE A 32 8.71 -9.43 -7.24
C ILE A 32 9.90 -10.24 -7.73
N GLN A 33 9.70 -11.55 -7.95
CA GLN A 33 10.77 -12.46 -8.38
C GLN A 33 12.00 -12.37 -7.46
N GLY A 34 11.76 -12.28 -6.15
CA GLY A 34 12.78 -12.14 -5.11
C GLY A 34 13.41 -10.75 -4.98
N ARG A 35 13.13 -9.81 -5.88
CA ARG A 35 13.68 -8.44 -5.83
C ARG A 35 12.82 -7.54 -4.97
N ALA A 36 13.45 -6.77 -4.07
CA ALA A 36 12.73 -5.85 -3.19
C ALA A 36 12.12 -4.68 -3.96
N VAL A 37 10.88 -4.31 -3.59
CA VAL A 37 10.14 -3.19 -4.16
C VAL A 37 9.38 -2.45 -3.06
N GLY A 38 9.16 -1.14 -3.27
CA GLY A 38 8.24 -0.33 -2.47
C GLY A 38 6.87 -0.28 -3.14
N VAL A 39 5.82 -0.20 -2.34
CA VAL A 39 4.43 -0.15 -2.79
C VAL A 39 3.78 1.12 -2.28
N LEU A 40 3.22 1.91 -3.19
CA LEU A 40 2.30 3.01 -2.91
C LEU A 40 1.02 2.75 -3.70
N ALA A 41 -0.12 2.69 -3.02
CA ALA A 41 -1.37 2.27 -3.61
C ALA A 41 -2.56 2.96 -2.95
N ASN A 42 -3.42 3.61 -3.74
CA ASN A 42 -4.65 4.20 -3.25
C ASN A 42 -5.69 3.10 -2.91
N ASP A 43 -6.38 3.24 -1.76
CA ASP A 43 -7.50 2.36 -1.41
C ASP A 43 -8.86 3.01 -1.71
N PRO A 44 -9.59 2.56 -2.75
CA PRO A 44 -10.88 3.14 -3.10
C PRO A 44 -11.95 3.01 -2.01
N SER A 45 -11.74 2.17 -0.98
CA SER A 45 -12.64 2.10 0.18
C SER A 45 -12.60 3.35 1.06
N HIS A 46 -11.60 4.22 0.92
CA HIS A 46 -11.47 5.47 1.65
C HIS A 46 -11.55 6.65 0.68
N LEU A 47 -12.53 7.53 0.86
CA LEU A 47 -12.76 8.71 0.01
C LEU A 47 -12.78 8.41 -1.51
N GLY A 48 -13.19 7.20 -1.91
CA GLY A 48 -13.17 6.77 -3.31
C GLY A 48 -11.76 6.61 -3.90
N GLY A 49 -10.73 6.59 -3.06
CA GLY A 49 -9.32 6.49 -3.46
C GLY A 49 -8.67 7.84 -3.76
N ALA A 50 -9.32 8.95 -3.37
CA ALA A 50 -8.73 10.27 -3.41
C ALA A 50 -7.55 10.36 -2.43
N ILE A 51 -6.51 11.10 -2.83
CA ILE A 51 -5.36 11.38 -1.97
C ILE A 51 -5.71 12.60 -1.11
N ASP A 52 -5.85 12.38 0.20
CA ASP A 52 -6.00 13.43 1.21
C ASP A 52 -4.62 13.83 1.78
N ALA A 53 -4.60 14.79 2.71
CA ALA A 53 -3.36 15.30 3.29
C ALA A 53 -2.56 14.19 4.00
N ASP A 54 -3.22 13.37 4.82
CA ASP A 54 -2.57 12.25 5.52
C ASP A 54 -2.05 11.20 4.53
N GLY A 55 -2.80 10.93 3.45
CA GLY A 55 -2.34 10.05 2.36
C GLY A 55 -1.12 10.58 1.62
N ALA A 56 -1.01 11.90 1.44
CA ALA A 56 0.17 12.54 0.87
C ALA A 56 1.38 12.45 1.83
N ASP A 57 1.17 12.74 3.12
CA ASP A 57 2.21 12.63 4.16
C ASP A 57 2.69 11.18 4.37
N ALA A 58 1.81 10.19 4.15
CA ALA A 58 2.20 8.78 4.22
C ALA A 58 3.04 8.33 3.01
N ALA A 59 2.86 8.96 1.85
CA ALA A 59 3.54 8.60 0.60
C ALA A 59 4.89 9.32 0.39
N ALA A 60 5.14 10.40 1.11
CA ALA A 60 6.38 11.18 1.09
C ALA A 60 7.52 10.49 1.87
#